data_AF-A0A954WHH0-F1
#
_entry.id   AF-A0A954WHH0-F1
#
_cell.length_a   1.000
_cell.length_b   1.000
_cell.length_c   1.000
_cell.angle_alpha   90.00
_cell.angle_beta   90.00
_cell.angle_gamma   90.00
#
_symmetry.space_group_name_H-M   'P 1'
#
loop_
_entity.id
_entity.type
_entity.pdbx_description
1 polymer ?
#
loop_
_entity_poly.entity_id
_entity_poly.type
_entity_poly.pdbx_seq_one_letter_code
_entity_poly.pdbx_strand_id
1 'polypeptide(L)'
;EVALAFGGVSPVQKVSREALTELLSESDARTLRQFIVNTFDGLGPEAADRILRQAKMGTRISPSKLKGKDIERLHDAMRHVNLSEGQSMQVLRYANRVPLQFQQSACAVTQAVAGLNWRPYGLSQSRNSLPSGPITVMVHMASVWVPFTSESKEAVAAYPEIMKELRLGLQAVGRKLGMYLNRRRKVKQEGERRNVFLRYLGEVASAVSVLDEVDRDDLYEKLLTVARRKTAEADTKLDDRGRKVDEDNEDYGGSVIIVNHDED
;
A
#
# COMPACT_ATOMS: atom_id res chain seq x y z
N GLU A 1 15.52 -6.96 -14.71
CA GLU A 1 15.28 -7.24 -13.29
C GLU A 1 14.05 -6.48 -12.81
N VAL A 2 13.27 -7.08 -11.90
CA VAL A 2 12.08 -6.47 -11.30
C VAL A 2 12.15 -6.67 -9.80
N ALA A 3 11.99 -5.59 -9.05
CA ALA A 3 11.90 -5.61 -7.61
C ALA A 3 10.66 -4.83 -7.13
N LEU A 4 10.14 -5.20 -5.97
CA LEU A 4 8.95 -4.59 -5.38
C LEU A 4 9.20 -4.33 -3.89
N ALA A 5 8.97 -3.10 -3.45
CA ALA A 5 8.93 -2.74 -2.04
C ALA A 5 7.48 -2.48 -1.62
N PHE A 6 7.05 -3.09 -0.52
CA PHE A 6 5.77 -2.83 0.12
C PHE A 6 5.99 -2.11 1.44
N GLY A 7 5.27 -1.01 1.66
CA GLY A 7 5.40 -0.14 2.83
C GLY A 7 6.34 1.04 2.59
N GLY A 8 6.75 1.67 3.69
CA GLY A 8 7.60 2.86 3.71
C GLY A 8 6.83 4.17 3.90
N VAL A 9 7.51 5.12 4.55
CA VAL A 9 7.05 6.50 4.80
C VAL A 9 6.79 7.20 3.46
N SER A 10 5.58 7.73 3.27
CA SER A 10 5.28 8.56 2.09
C SER A 10 6.25 9.75 2.05
N PRO A 11 6.84 10.11 0.90
CA PRO A 11 7.76 11.25 0.79
C PRO A 11 7.18 12.55 1.37
N VAL A 12 5.86 12.67 1.30
CA VAL A 12 5.03 13.75 1.83
C VAL A 12 5.22 13.98 3.32
N GLN A 13 5.37 12.91 4.10
CA GLN A 13 5.59 13.00 5.56
C GLN A 13 6.97 13.59 5.89
N LYS A 14 7.94 13.51 4.96
CA LYS A 14 9.30 14.02 5.12
C LYS A 14 9.45 15.50 4.75
N VAL A 15 8.43 16.12 4.16
CA VAL A 15 8.47 17.54 3.73
C VAL A 15 8.54 18.46 4.96
N SER A 16 9.50 19.39 4.97
CA SER A 16 9.61 20.40 6.02
C SER A 16 8.58 21.51 5.84
N ARG A 17 8.26 22.25 6.92
CA ARG A 17 7.33 23.38 6.85
C ARG A 17 7.82 24.46 5.89
N GLU A 18 9.13 24.71 5.89
CA GLU A 18 9.79 25.69 5.03
C GLU A 18 9.65 25.30 3.56
N ALA A 19 9.99 24.05 3.22
CA ALA A 19 9.84 23.54 1.86
C ALA A 19 8.38 23.56 1.40
N LEU A 20 7.42 23.21 2.27
CA LEU A 20 6.00 23.30 1.93
C LEU A 20 5.57 24.76 1.65
N THR A 21 6.08 25.72 2.42
CA THR A 21 5.77 27.14 2.24
C THR A 21 6.29 27.64 0.90
N GLU A 22 7.53 27.28 0.55
CA GLU A 22 8.14 27.61 -0.73
C GLU A 22 7.36 26.99 -1.90
N LEU A 23 7.08 25.69 -1.83
CA LEU A 23 6.29 24.97 -2.85
C LEU A 23 4.90 25.56 -3.05
N LEU A 24 4.23 25.99 -1.99
CA LEU A 24 2.90 26.64 -2.09
C LEU A 24 2.98 28.02 -2.73
N SER A 25 4.09 28.75 -2.53
CA SER A 25 4.30 30.09 -3.10
C SER A 25 4.65 30.06 -4.58
N GLU A 26 5.38 29.02 -5.02
CA GLU A 26 5.79 28.83 -6.42
C GLU A 26 4.79 28.00 -7.25
N SER A 27 3.72 27.48 -6.63
CA SER A 27 2.79 26.60 -7.33
C SER A 27 1.86 27.35 -8.28
N ASP A 28 1.83 26.90 -9.53
CA ASP A 28 0.84 27.30 -10.55
C ASP A 28 -0.53 26.61 -10.40
N ALA A 29 -0.70 25.73 -9.41
CA ALA A 29 -1.94 24.97 -9.26
C ALA A 29 -3.12 25.87 -8.87
N ARG A 30 -4.26 25.70 -9.52
CA ARG A 30 -5.47 26.49 -9.23
C ARG A 30 -6.15 26.10 -7.93
N THR A 31 -5.93 24.86 -7.49
CA THR A 31 -6.57 24.27 -6.31
C THR A 31 -5.57 23.50 -5.48
N LEU A 32 -5.74 23.52 -4.16
CA LEU A 32 -4.96 22.74 -3.21
C LEU A 32 -4.97 21.24 -3.53
N ARG A 33 -6.12 20.71 -3.97
CA ARG A 33 -6.22 19.32 -4.39
C ARG A 33 -5.29 19.00 -5.56
N GLN A 34 -5.24 19.88 -6.56
CA GLN A 34 -4.36 19.73 -7.71
C GLN A 34 -2.90 19.89 -7.33
N PHE A 35 -2.57 20.85 -6.46
CA PHE A 35 -1.22 21.01 -5.92
C PHE A 35 -0.73 19.71 -5.27
N ILE A 36 -1.52 19.16 -4.34
CA ILE A 36 -1.14 17.95 -3.60
C ILE A 36 -0.90 16.76 -4.53
N VAL A 37 -1.76 16.56 -5.53
CA VAL A 37 -1.67 15.43 -6.47
C VAL A 37 -0.52 15.58 -7.47
N ASN A 38 -0.22 16.80 -7.92
CA ASN A 38 0.75 17.03 -8.98
C ASN A 38 2.17 17.27 -8.46
N THR A 39 2.31 17.80 -7.24
CA THR A 39 3.61 18.18 -6.67
C THR A 39 4.24 17.02 -5.89
N PHE A 40 3.43 16.17 -5.25
CA PHE A 40 3.96 15.11 -4.40
C PHE A 40 3.76 13.73 -5.01
N ASP A 41 4.86 13.01 -5.15
CA ASP A 41 4.86 11.65 -5.67
C ASP A 41 4.04 10.70 -4.79
N GLY A 42 3.17 9.94 -5.46
CA GLY A 42 2.35 8.91 -4.82
C GLY A 42 1.08 9.42 -4.17
N LEU A 43 0.78 10.71 -4.19
CA LEU A 43 -0.52 11.20 -3.72
C LEU A 43 -1.58 11.12 -4.80
N GLY A 44 -2.46 10.12 -4.67
CA GLY A 44 -3.66 10.04 -5.47
C GLY A 44 -4.72 11.08 -5.08
N PRO A 45 -5.77 11.25 -5.91
CA PRO A 45 -6.89 12.13 -5.61
C PRO A 45 -7.56 11.83 -4.27
N GLU A 46 -7.74 10.56 -3.92
CA GLU A 46 -8.36 10.15 -2.65
C GLU A 46 -7.47 10.46 -1.43
N ALA A 47 -6.16 10.35 -1.58
CA ALA A 47 -5.19 10.73 -0.56
C ALA A 47 -5.22 12.24 -0.32
N ALA A 48 -5.22 13.04 -1.39
CA ALA A 48 -5.33 14.49 -1.29
C ALA A 48 -6.64 14.91 -0.59
N ASP A 49 -7.75 14.27 -0.94
CA ASP A 49 -9.05 14.54 -0.29
C ASP A 49 -9.04 14.15 1.20
N ARG A 50 -8.35 13.08 1.59
CA ARG A 50 -8.15 12.70 3.02
C ARG A 50 -7.32 13.72 3.79
N ILE A 51 -6.18 14.16 3.22
CA ILE A 51 -5.31 15.17 3.84
C ILE A 51 -6.08 16.47 4.07
N LEU A 52 -6.81 16.94 3.06
CA LEU A 52 -7.56 18.19 3.15
C LEU A 52 -8.73 18.11 4.14
N ARG A 53 -9.41 16.95 4.23
CA ARG A 53 -10.43 16.72 5.27
C ARG A 53 -9.84 16.77 6.67
N GLN A 54 -8.68 16.15 6.88
CA GLN A 54 -7.99 16.17 8.18
C GLN A 54 -7.54 17.59 8.56
N ALA A 55 -7.03 18.35 7.58
CA ALA A 55 -6.66 19.76 7.75
C ALA A 55 -7.87 20.71 7.92
N LYS A 56 -9.11 20.21 7.75
CA LYS A 56 -10.36 20.99 7.70
C LYS A 56 -10.31 22.12 6.66
N MET A 57 -9.77 21.81 5.48
CA MET A 57 -9.63 22.75 4.36
C MET A 57 -10.54 22.41 3.19
N GLY A 58 -10.95 23.45 2.44
CA GLY A 58 -11.69 23.28 1.19
C GLY A 58 -10.78 22.83 0.04
N THR A 59 -11.30 21.97 -0.84
CA THR A 59 -10.54 21.40 -1.96
C THR A 59 -10.23 22.39 -3.09
N ARG A 60 -10.97 23.50 -3.17
CA ARG A 60 -10.88 24.52 -4.24
C ARG A 60 -10.15 25.81 -3.82
N ILE A 61 -9.45 25.78 -2.69
CA ILE A 61 -8.64 26.93 -2.24
C ILE A 61 -7.38 27.02 -3.10
N SER A 62 -6.97 28.22 -3.48
CA SER A 62 -5.72 28.43 -4.23
C SER A 62 -4.51 28.34 -3.28
N PRO A 63 -3.46 27.58 -3.64
CA PRO A 63 -2.24 27.40 -2.84
C PRO A 63 -1.59 28.72 -2.40
N SER A 64 -1.49 29.70 -3.30
CA SER A 64 -0.85 30.99 -3.04
C SER A 64 -1.58 31.89 -2.06
N LYS A 65 -2.85 31.57 -1.71
CA LYS A 65 -3.67 32.36 -0.79
C LYS A 65 -3.66 31.85 0.65
N LEU A 66 -2.89 30.79 0.95
CA LEU A 66 -2.82 30.22 2.29
C LEU A 66 -2.03 31.09 3.25
N LYS A 67 -2.54 31.23 4.48
CA LYS A 67 -1.85 31.95 5.56
C LYS A 67 -1.00 30.99 6.37
N GLY A 68 0.01 31.49 7.10
CA GLY A 68 0.93 30.66 7.89
C GLY A 68 0.26 29.64 8.82
N LYS A 69 -0.82 30.03 9.52
CA LYS A 69 -1.60 29.11 10.38
C LYS A 69 -2.32 28.00 9.59
N ASP A 70 -2.70 28.27 8.35
CA ASP A 70 -3.29 27.26 7.48
C ASP A 70 -2.21 26.31 6.99
N ILE A 71 -1.05 26.84 6.59
CA ILE A 71 0.12 26.04 6.18
C ILE A 71 0.55 25.08 7.30
N GLU A 72 0.56 25.53 8.55
CA GLU A 72 0.84 24.66 9.72
C GLU A 72 -0.18 23.52 9.83
N ARG A 73 -1.47 23.82 9.74
CA ARG A 73 -2.53 22.79 9.78
C ARG A 73 -2.39 21.79 8.62
N LEU A 74 -2.00 22.26 7.44
CA LEU A 74 -1.78 21.39 6.28
C LEU A 74 -0.54 20.52 6.49
N HIS A 75 0.56 21.09 7.00
CA HIS A 75 1.80 20.38 7.31
C HIS A 75 1.57 19.27 8.35
N ASP A 76 0.86 19.59 9.43
CA ASP A 76 0.49 18.62 10.46
C ASP A 76 -0.38 17.49 9.90
N ALA A 77 -1.35 17.81 9.05
CA ALA A 77 -2.18 16.81 8.39
C ALA A 77 -1.35 15.92 7.44
N MET A 78 -0.41 16.49 6.69
CA MET A 78 0.47 15.73 5.79
C MET A 78 1.38 14.74 6.54
N ARG A 79 1.78 15.06 7.78
CA ARG A 79 2.61 14.16 8.62
C ARG A 79 1.84 13.02 9.25
N HIS A 80 0.64 13.29 9.77
CA HIS A 80 -0.07 12.32 10.61
C HIS A 80 -1.11 11.48 9.87
N VAL A 81 -1.46 11.82 8.63
CA VAL A 81 -2.41 11.02 7.85
C VAL A 81 -1.70 9.75 7.37
N ASN A 82 -2.23 8.60 7.80
CA ASN A 82 -1.82 7.30 7.27
C ASN A 82 -2.43 7.12 5.87
N LEU A 83 -1.57 7.15 4.85
CA LEU A 83 -1.95 7.19 3.43
C LEU A 83 -1.94 5.81 2.75
N SER A 84 -1.79 4.73 3.52
CA SER A 84 -1.59 3.36 3.00
C SER A 84 -2.60 2.96 1.91
N GLU A 85 -3.89 3.30 2.05
CA GLU A 85 -4.92 2.95 1.06
C GLU A 85 -5.13 4.01 -0.04
N GLY A 86 -4.57 5.21 0.11
CA GLY A 86 -4.76 6.33 -0.84
C GLY A 86 -3.54 6.61 -1.72
N GLN A 87 -2.42 5.96 -1.45
CA GLN A 87 -1.18 6.13 -2.20
C GLN A 87 -1.27 5.43 -3.55
N SER A 88 -0.85 6.09 -4.62
CA SER A 88 -0.64 5.44 -5.91
C SER A 88 0.72 4.75 -5.91
N MET A 89 0.77 3.55 -6.47
CA MET A 89 2.02 2.81 -6.64
C MET A 89 3.04 3.65 -7.42
N GLN A 90 4.28 3.65 -6.94
CA GLN A 90 5.42 4.30 -7.55
C GLN A 90 6.15 3.36 -8.49
N VAL A 91 6.56 3.86 -9.66
CA VAL A 91 7.26 3.06 -10.67
C VAL A 91 8.62 3.67 -10.96
N LEU A 92 9.66 3.03 -10.46
CA LEU A 92 11.06 3.39 -10.72
C LEU A 92 11.55 2.64 -11.95
N ARG A 93 11.89 3.38 -13.00
CA ARG A 93 12.29 2.83 -14.29
C ARG A 93 13.77 3.06 -14.50
N TYR A 94 14.49 2.00 -14.83
CA TYR A 94 15.91 2.06 -15.13
C TYR A 94 16.21 1.36 -16.45
N ALA A 95 17.10 1.94 -17.24
CA ALA A 95 17.68 1.32 -18.43
C ALA A 95 19.20 1.41 -18.31
N ASN A 96 19.91 0.28 -18.37
CA ASN A 96 21.38 0.24 -18.26
C ASN A 96 21.95 1.07 -17.09
N ARG A 97 21.35 0.94 -15.89
CA ARG A 97 21.69 1.66 -14.66
C ARG A 97 21.42 3.18 -14.67
N VAL A 98 20.72 3.69 -15.68
CA VAL A 98 20.29 5.09 -15.77
C VAL A 98 18.81 5.19 -15.39
N PRO A 99 18.43 6.08 -14.44
CA PRO A 99 17.03 6.31 -14.10
C PRO A 99 16.31 7.08 -15.22
N LEU A 100 15.12 6.62 -15.59
CA LEU A 100 14.26 7.27 -16.57
C LEU A 100 13.19 8.09 -15.85
N GLN A 101 13.35 9.40 -15.81
CA GLN A 101 12.48 10.28 -15.02
C GLN A 101 11.28 10.78 -15.83
N PHE A 102 11.48 11.14 -17.09
CA PHE A 102 10.44 11.79 -17.90
C PHE A 102 9.62 10.78 -18.73
N GLN A 103 8.50 11.26 -19.31
CA GLN A 103 7.66 10.48 -20.24
C GLN A 103 7.17 9.13 -19.71
N GLN A 104 6.76 9.07 -18.43
CA GLN A 104 6.32 7.84 -17.79
C GLN A 104 5.18 7.13 -18.54
N SER A 105 4.21 7.87 -19.08
CA SER A 105 3.04 7.30 -19.78
C SER A 105 3.39 6.58 -21.09
N ALA A 106 4.43 7.05 -21.79
CA ALA A 106 4.87 6.47 -23.06
C ALA A 106 5.76 5.23 -22.89
N CYS A 107 6.25 4.98 -21.67
CA CYS A 107 7.19 3.90 -21.42
C CYS A 107 6.50 2.53 -21.29
N ALA A 108 7.06 1.53 -21.96
CA ALA A 108 6.65 0.13 -21.90
C ALA A 108 6.53 -0.39 -20.46
N VAL A 109 7.43 0.02 -19.56
CA VAL A 109 7.41 -0.39 -18.14
C VAL A 109 6.12 0.04 -17.46
N THR A 110 5.78 1.33 -17.55
CA THR A 110 4.56 1.88 -16.93
C THR A 110 3.31 1.26 -17.55
N GLN A 111 3.31 1.06 -18.86
CA GLN A 111 2.20 0.40 -19.57
C GLN A 111 2.04 -1.06 -19.13
N ALA A 112 3.14 -1.81 -18.97
CA ALA A 112 3.10 -3.19 -18.49
C ALA A 112 2.58 -3.26 -17.05
N VAL A 113 3.00 -2.32 -16.20
CA VAL A 113 2.53 -2.19 -14.82
C VAL A 113 1.04 -1.85 -14.74
N ALA A 114 0.58 -0.85 -15.50
CA ALA A 114 -0.84 -0.45 -15.51
C ALA A 114 -1.75 -1.49 -16.17
N GLY A 115 -1.22 -2.23 -17.16
CA GLY A 115 -1.94 -3.29 -17.87
C GLY A 115 -2.02 -4.63 -17.11
N LEU A 116 -1.18 -4.84 -16.09
CA LEU A 116 -1.29 -6.01 -15.21
C LEU A 116 -2.47 -5.84 -14.23
N ASN A 117 -3.22 -6.92 -14.01
CA ASN A 117 -4.28 -6.94 -12.99
C ASN A 117 -3.68 -7.26 -11.62
N TRP A 118 -3.61 -6.26 -10.74
CA TRP A 118 -3.01 -6.40 -9.42
C TRP A 118 -3.98 -6.88 -8.32
N ARG A 119 -5.29 -6.93 -8.62
CA ARG A 119 -6.33 -7.35 -7.66
C ARG A 119 -6.11 -8.75 -7.10
N PRO A 120 -5.72 -9.77 -7.89
CA PRO A 120 -5.41 -11.10 -7.37
C PRO A 120 -4.21 -11.11 -6.41
N TYR A 121 -3.31 -10.13 -6.53
CA TYR A 121 -2.15 -9.97 -5.64
C TYR A 121 -2.47 -9.13 -4.39
N GLY A 122 -3.73 -8.78 -4.18
CA GLY A 122 -4.19 -8.07 -2.98
C GLY A 122 -4.21 -6.55 -3.09
N LEU A 123 -3.96 -5.96 -4.27
CA LEU A 123 -3.99 -4.50 -4.44
C LEU A 123 -5.34 -4.00 -4.97
N SER A 124 -5.72 -2.80 -4.58
CA SER A 124 -6.82 -2.10 -5.24
C SER A 124 -6.32 -1.48 -6.54
N GLN A 125 -7.15 -1.46 -7.58
CA GLN A 125 -6.78 -0.88 -8.88
C GLN A 125 -8.05 -0.42 -9.57
N SER A 126 -8.02 0.74 -10.23
CA SER A 126 -9.07 1.14 -11.19
C SER A 126 -8.69 0.68 -12.61
N ARG A 127 -9.61 0.67 -13.58
CA ARG A 127 -9.30 0.12 -14.92
C ARG A 127 -8.15 0.90 -15.58
N ASN A 128 -7.13 0.17 -16.06
CA ASN A 128 -5.98 0.71 -16.79
C ASN A 128 -5.20 1.82 -16.07
N SER A 129 -5.24 1.81 -14.74
CA SER A 129 -4.53 2.75 -13.87
C SER A 129 -3.47 2.02 -13.05
N LEU A 130 -2.53 2.77 -12.49
CA LEU A 130 -1.62 2.23 -11.49
C LEU A 130 -2.42 1.75 -10.27
N PRO A 131 -2.05 0.61 -9.66
CA PRO A 131 -2.71 0.13 -8.44
C PRO A 131 -2.48 1.10 -7.27
N SER A 132 -3.46 1.11 -6.37
CA SER A 132 -3.42 1.86 -5.12
C SER A 132 -2.83 0.99 -4.02
N GLY A 133 -1.85 1.54 -3.31
CA GLY A 133 -1.15 0.93 -2.20
C GLY A 133 0.21 1.60 -1.95
N PRO A 134 0.81 1.41 -0.76
CA PRO A 134 2.12 1.96 -0.43
C PRO A 134 3.20 1.07 -1.04
N ILE A 135 3.31 1.11 -2.37
CA ILE A 135 4.14 0.17 -3.12
C ILE A 135 5.04 0.93 -4.07
N THR A 136 6.29 0.49 -4.10
CA THR A 136 7.27 0.97 -5.07
C THR A 136 7.75 -0.21 -5.89
N VAL A 137 7.56 -0.16 -7.20
CA VAL A 137 8.07 -1.16 -8.13
C VAL A 137 9.28 -0.58 -8.84
N MET A 138 10.39 -1.30 -8.80
CA MET A 138 11.58 -0.99 -9.57
C MET A 138 11.70 -1.97 -10.72
N VAL A 139 11.88 -1.46 -11.93
CA VAL A 139 12.15 -2.27 -13.12
C VAL A 139 13.42 -1.75 -13.76
N HIS A 140 14.39 -2.64 -13.90
CA HIS A 140 15.64 -2.38 -14.60
C HIS A 140 15.73 -3.24 -15.87
N MET A 141 15.82 -2.57 -17.01
CA MET A 141 16.10 -3.19 -18.30
C MET A 141 17.60 -3.07 -18.60
N ALA A 142 18.24 -4.19 -18.93
CA ALA A 142 19.63 -4.23 -19.34
C ALA A 142 19.75 -4.89 -20.72
N SER A 143 20.35 -4.19 -21.68
CA SER A 143 20.67 -4.74 -23.00
C SER A 143 21.80 -3.96 -23.66
N VAL A 144 22.45 -4.57 -24.65
CA VAL A 144 23.50 -3.91 -25.46
C VAL A 144 22.94 -2.67 -26.16
N TRP A 145 21.70 -2.78 -26.63
CA TRP A 145 20.94 -1.71 -27.23
C TRP A 145 19.53 -1.72 -26.66
N VAL A 146 19.16 -0.66 -25.93
CA VAL A 146 17.81 -0.49 -25.37
C VAL A 146 16.97 0.28 -26.41
N PRO A 147 15.80 -0.24 -26.81
CA PRO A 147 14.92 0.46 -27.73
C PRO A 147 14.20 1.59 -27.02
N PHE A 148 14.59 2.82 -27.32
CA PHE A 148 13.92 4.02 -26.82
C PHE A 148 12.86 4.53 -27.82
N THR A 149 11.82 5.18 -27.31
CA THR A 149 10.78 5.82 -28.14
C THR A 149 11.28 7.09 -28.82
N SER A 150 12.31 7.74 -28.26
CA SER A 150 12.89 8.99 -28.75
C SER A 150 14.40 9.05 -28.51
N GLU A 151 15.08 9.96 -29.20
CA GLU A 151 16.52 10.21 -29.08
C GLU A 151 16.93 10.69 -27.68
N SER A 152 16.00 11.28 -26.93
CA SER A 152 16.20 11.73 -25.55
C SER A 152 16.40 10.56 -24.57
N LYS A 153 16.08 9.31 -24.97
CA LYS A 153 16.26 8.10 -24.16
C LYS A 153 15.50 8.08 -22.82
N GLU A 154 14.34 8.72 -22.77
CA GLU A 154 13.52 8.85 -21.54
C GLU A 154 12.48 7.73 -21.36
N ALA A 155 12.15 7.00 -22.42
CA ALA A 155 11.14 5.95 -22.38
C ALA A 155 11.50 4.76 -23.27
N VAL A 156 11.37 3.56 -22.71
CA VAL A 156 11.51 2.30 -23.44
C VAL A 156 10.28 2.05 -24.32
N ALA A 157 10.50 1.65 -25.56
CA ALA A 157 9.44 1.36 -26.53
C ALA A 157 8.70 0.04 -26.23
N ALA A 158 7.40 0.01 -26.52
CA ALA A 158 6.49 -1.08 -26.18
C ALA A 158 6.46 -2.20 -27.25
N TYR A 159 7.57 -2.93 -27.40
CA TYR A 159 7.62 -4.13 -28.24
C TYR A 159 6.93 -5.32 -27.55
N PRO A 160 6.17 -6.17 -28.28
CA PRO A 160 5.45 -7.30 -27.69
C PRO A 160 6.32 -8.25 -26.85
N GLU A 161 7.55 -8.51 -27.29
CA GLU A 161 8.51 -9.39 -26.61
C GLU A 161 8.92 -8.81 -25.25
N ILE A 162 9.23 -7.50 -25.22
CA ILE A 162 9.59 -6.78 -24.00
C ILE A 162 8.39 -6.75 -23.05
N MET A 163 7.20 -6.43 -23.57
CA MET A 163 5.96 -6.38 -22.78
C MET A 163 5.63 -7.74 -22.15
N LYS A 164 5.84 -8.83 -22.89
CA LYS A 164 5.65 -10.20 -22.38
C LYS A 164 6.60 -10.49 -21.21
N GLU A 165 7.88 -10.18 -21.35
CA GLU A 165 8.88 -10.44 -20.31
C GLU A 165 8.67 -9.56 -19.07
N LEU A 166 8.37 -8.27 -19.28
CA LEU A 166 7.99 -7.36 -18.20
C LEU A 166 6.80 -7.89 -17.42
N ARG A 167 5.76 -8.38 -18.11
CA ARG A 167 4.59 -8.98 -17.47
C ARG A 167 4.96 -10.21 -16.64
N LEU A 168 5.79 -11.12 -17.15
CA LEU A 168 6.23 -12.31 -16.40
C LEU A 168 7.02 -11.93 -15.14
N GLY A 169 7.95 -10.97 -15.24
CA GLY A 169 8.71 -10.45 -14.12
C GLY A 169 7.82 -9.79 -13.04
N LEU A 170 6.89 -8.94 -13.47
CA LEU A 170 5.92 -8.29 -12.57
C LEU A 170 4.99 -9.31 -11.89
N GLN A 171 4.56 -10.35 -12.60
CA GLN A 171 3.76 -11.43 -12.03
C GLN A 171 4.54 -12.24 -10.97
N ALA A 172 5.85 -12.42 -11.15
CA ALA A 172 6.68 -13.13 -10.19
C ALA A 172 6.77 -12.39 -8.85
N VAL A 173 7.04 -11.08 -8.87
CA VAL A 173 7.04 -10.25 -7.65
C VAL A 173 5.62 -10.06 -7.09
N GLY A 174 4.61 -9.96 -7.96
CA GLY A 174 3.21 -9.84 -7.56
C GLY A 174 2.70 -11.06 -6.79
N ARG A 175 3.08 -12.28 -7.20
CA ARG A 175 2.74 -13.51 -6.44
C ARG A 175 3.34 -13.48 -5.02
N LYS A 176 4.60 -13.09 -4.88
CA LYS A 176 5.28 -12.96 -3.58
C LYS A 176 4.60 -11.95 -2.66
N LEU A 177 4.27 -10.78 -3.19
CA LEU A 177 3.48 -9.77 -2.47
C LEU A 177 2.09 -10.31 -2.07
N GLY A 178 1.43 -11.01 -2.98
CA GLY A 178 0.12 -11.61 -2.74
C GLY A 178 0.11 -12.61 -1.59
N MET A 179 1.17 -13.43 -1.46
CA MET A 179 1.33 -14.34 -0.32
C MET A 179 1.38 -13.58 1.01
N TYR A 180 2.21 -12.53 1.09
CA TYR A 180 2.32 -11.69 2.28
C TYR A 180 0.99 -10.99 2.63
N LEU A 181 0.36 -10.32 1.66
CA LEU A 181 -0.88 -9.58 1.90
C LEU A 181 -2.06 -10.49 2.27
N ASN A 182 -2.17 -11.65 1.61
CA ASN A 182 -3.23 -12.61 1.93
C ASN A 182 -3.03 -13.20 3.33
N ARG A 183 -1.79 -13.47 3.74
CA ARG A 183 -1.50 -13.88 5.11
C ARG A 183 -1.95 -12.83 6.12
N ARG A 184 -1.55 -11.56 5.91
CA ARG A 184 -1.94 -10.46 6.81
C ARG A 184 -3.46 -10.29 6.89
N ARG A 185 -4.17 -10.44 5.76
CA ARG A 185 -5.63 -10.43 5.72
C ARG A 185 -6.24 -11.58 6.51
N LYS A 186 -5.70 -12.79 6.38
CA LYS A 186 -6.15 -13.97 7.15
C LYS A 186 -5.99 -13.74 8.65
N VAL A 187 -4.81 -13.27 9.08
CA VAL A 187 -4.54 -12.93 10.49
C VAL A 187 -5.54 -11.87 11.00
N LYS A 188 -5.78 -10.82 10.21
CA LYS A 188 -6.76 -9.77 10.56
C LYS A 188 -8.17 -10.34 10.69
N GLN A 189 -8.62 -11.18 9.75
CA GLN A 189 -9.95 -11.80 9.77
C GLN A 189 -10.15 -12.71 10.98
N GLU A 190 -9.15 -13.50 11.35
CA GLU A 190 -9.22 -14.37 12.54
C GLU A 190 -9.22 -13.54 13.84
N GLY A 191 -8.47 -12.44 13.88
CA GLY A 191 -8.53 -11.46 14.98
C GLY A 191 -9.90 -10.80 15.12
N GLU A 192 -10.49 -10.35 14.00
CA GLU A 192 -11.86 -9.80 13.96
C GLU A 192 -12.89 -10.82 14.43
N ARG A 193 -12.78 -12.06 13.93
CA ARG A 193 -13.64 -13.18 14.33
C ARG A 193 -13.54 -13.46 15.82
N ARG A 194 -12.33 -13.46 16.39
CA ARG A 194 -12.11 -13.59 17.84
C ARG A 194 -12.78 -12.46 18.62
N ASN A 195 -12.64 -11.21 18.17
CA ASN A 195 -13.26 -10.05 18.83
C ASN A 195 -14.79 -10.17 18.82
N VAL A 196 -15.37 -10.54 17.69
CA VAL A 196 -16.81 -10.80 17.55
C VAL A 196 -17.25 -11.90 18.52
N PHE A 197 -16.54 -13.03 18.59
CA PHE A 197 -16.87 -14.10 19.54
C PHE A 197 -16.83 -13.62 20.99
N LEU A 198 -15.81 -12.86 21.40
CA LEU A 198 -15.68 -12.34 22.76
C LEU A 198 -16.84 -11.40 23.13
N ARG A 199 -17.32 -10.58 22.19
CA ARG A 199 -18.47 -9.68 22.41
C ARG A 199 -19.76 -10.45 22.68
N TYR A 200 -20.01 -11.53 21.93
CA TYR A 200 -21.24 -12.33 22.07
C TYR A 200 -21.14 -13.43 23.14
N LEU A 201 -19.93 -13.77 23.59
CA LEU A 201 -19.68 -14.86 24.53
C LEU A 201 -20.52 -14.73 25.82
N GLY A 202 -20.59 -13.51 26.36
CA GLY A 202 -21.30 -13.22 27.61
C GLY A 202 -22.80 -13.43 27.50
N GLU A 203 -23.41 -13.03 26.38
CA GLU A 203 -24.85 -13.20 26.13
C GLU A 203 -25.22 -14.66 25.88
N VAL A 204 -24.40 -15.38 25.11
CA VAL A 204 -24.60 -16.82 24.86
C VAL A 204 -24.48 -17.61 26.16
N ALA A 205 -23.48 -17.29 27.01
CA ALA A 205 -23.34 -17.95 28.31
C ALA A 205 -24.56 -17.72 29.21
N SER A 206 -25.11 -16.50 29.24
CA SER A 206 -26.33 -16.20 30.00
C SER A 206 -27.54 -16.97 29.46
N ALA A 207 -27.76 -16.99 28.14
CA ALA A 207 -28.91 -17.67 27.55
C ALA A 207 -28.88 -19.18 27.76
N VAL A 208 -27.71 -19.82 27.61
CA VAL A 208 -27.55 -21.27 27.81
C VAL A 208 -27.64 -21.64 29.29
N SER A 209 -27.09 -20.81 30.19
CA SER A 209 -27.24 -21.01 31.65
C SER A 209 -28.71 -21.01 32.09
N VAL A 210 -29.54 -20.14 31.52
CA VAL A 210 -30.98 -20.09 31.78
C VAL A 210 -31.72 -21.34 31.27
N LEU A 211 -31.30 -21.90 30.12
CA LEU A 211 -31.96 -23.05 29.51
C LEU A 211 -31.59 -24.38 30.18
N ASP A 212 -30.32 -24.58 30.49
CA ASP A 212 -29.78 -25.84 31.00
C ASP A 212 -29.60 -25.84 32.53
N GLU A 213 -29.96 -24.76 33.23
CA GLU A 213 -29.80 -24.56 34.68
C GLU A 213 -28.36 -24.81 35.19
N VAL A 214 -27.37 -24.44 34.38
CA VAL A 214 -25.93 -24.59 34.69
C VAL A 214 -25.35 -23.26 35.17
N ASP A 215 -24.32 -23.31 36.01
CA ASP A 215 -23.57 -22.11 36.41
C ASP A 215 -22.97 -21.38 35.19
N ARG A 216 -23.24 -20.08 35.13
CA ARG A 216 -22.85 -19.19 34.04
C ARG A 216 -21.34 -19.05 33.96
N ASP A 217 -20.67 -18.90 35.10
CA ASP A 217 -19.25 -18.57 35.16
C ASP A 217 -18.41 -19.78 34.68
N ASP A 218 -18.77 -20.98 35.12
CA ASP A 218 -18.19 -22.24 34.64
C ASP A 218 -18.39 -22.45 33.13
N LEU A 219 -19.57 -22.11 32.60
CA LEU A 219 -19.86 -22.21 31.18
C LEU A 219 -19.05 -21.19 30.36
N TYR A 220 -18.94 -19.96 30.87
CA TYR A 220 -18.15 -18.90 30.25
C TYR A 220 -16.68 -19.30 30.11
N GLU A 221 -16.07 -19.84 31.16
CA GLU A 221 -14.67 -20.31 31.13
C GLU A 221 -14.45 -21.47 30.14
N LYS A 222 -15.41 -22.41 30.04
CA LYS A 222 -15.37 -23.48 29.05
C LYS A 222 -15.48 -22.94 27.62
N LEU A 223 -16.39 -22.02 27.37
CA LEU A 223 -16.56 -21.38 26.05
C LEU A 223 -15.33 -20.54 25.68
N LEU A 224 -14.73 -19.87 26.64
CA LEU A 224 -13.50 -19.10 26.48
C LEU A 224 -12.30 -20.00 26.14
N THR A 225 -12.23 -21.18 26.76
CA THR A 225 -11.22 -22.21 26.44
C THR A 225 -11.40 -22.75 25.02
N VAL A 226 -12.64 -23.02 24.60
CA VAL A 226 -12.95 -23.46 23.23
C VAL A 226 -12.63 -22.37 22.21
N ALA A 227 -12.98 -21.13 22.51
CA ALA A 227 -12.66 -19.97 21.67
C ALA A 227 -11.14 -19.86 21.48
N ARG A 228 -10.37 -19.90 22.58
CA ARG A 228 -8.91 -19.86 22.55
C ARG A 228 -8.31 -20.99 21.73
N ARG A 229 -8.75 -22.24 21.90
CA ARG A 229 -8.26 -23.39 21.14
C ARG A 229 -8.49 -23.22 19.64
N LYS A 230 -9.70 -22.82 19.25
CA LYS A 230 -10.08 -22.67 17.84
C LYS A 230 -9.38 -21.48 17.17
N THR A 231 -9.09 -20.42 17.92
CA THR A 231 -8.24 -19.31 17.43
C THR A 231 -6.75 -19.65 17.43
N ALA A 232 -6.26 -20.47 18.37
CA ALA A 232 -4.85 -20.87 18.43
C ALA A 232 -4.43 -21.82 17.28
N GLU A 233 -5.34 -22.68 16.83
CA GLU A 233 -5.15 -23.46 15.59
C GLU A 233 -5.05 -22.56 14.35
N ALA A 234 -5.69 -21.38 14.38
CA ALA A 234 -5.57 -20.37 13.32
C ALA A 234 -4.29 -19.51 13.44
N ASP A 235 -3.74 -19.34 14.64
CA ASP A 235 -2.45 -18.70 14.89
C ASP A 235 -1.24 -19.60 14.53
N THR A 236 -1.48 -20.92 14.36
CA THR A 236 -0.46 -21.88 13.95
C THR A 236 -0.18 -21.74 12.45
N LYS A 237 0.86 -20.99 12.10
CA LYS A 237 1.30 -20.75 10.72
C LYS A 237 1.74 -22.05 10.07
N LEU A 238 1.33 -22.33 8.83
CA LEU A 238 1.81 -23.45 8.03
C LEU A 238 2.36 -22.91 6.69
N ASP A 239 3.48 -23.45 6.21
CA ASP A 239 4.04 -23.18 4.87
C ASP A 239 3.21 -23.92 3.79
N ASP A 240 3.51 -23.66 2.52
CA ASP A 240 2.90 -24.34 1.36
C ASP A 240 3.13 -25.88 1.36
N ARG A 241 3.92 -26.40 2.31
CA ARG A 241 4.23 -27.82 2.53
C ARG A 241 3.70 -28.36 3.87
N GLY A 242 2.90 -27.57 4.61
CA GLY A 242 2.31 -27.96 5.89
C GLY A 242 3.24 -27.94 7.11
N ARG A 243 4.35 -27.19 7.08
CA ARG A 243 5.30 -27.04 8.21
C ARG A 243 5.09 -25.72 8.94
N LYS A 244 5.35 -25.69 10.25
CA LYS A 244 5.19 -24.47 11.05
C LYS A 244 6.17 -23.38 10.58
N VAL A 245 5.67 -22.18 10.27
CA VAL A 245 6.49 -21.03 9.86
C VAL A 245 6.70 -20.11 11.06
N ASP A 246 7.96 -19.90 11.45
CA ASP A 246 8.32 -18.85 12.39
C ASP A 246 8.26 -17.49 11.68
N GLU A 247 7.70 -16.49 12.37
CA GLU A 247 7.37 -15.16 11.80
C GLU A 247 8.61 -14.36 11.35
N ASP A 248 9.78 -14.71 11.89
CA ASP A 248 11.00 -13.90 11.79
C ASP A 248 11.95 -14.31 10.65
N ASN A 249 11.63 -15.35 9.87
CA ASN A 249 12.59 -15.96 8.94
C ASN A 249 12.05 -16.18 7.51
N GLU A 250 11.21 -15.26 7.03
CA GLU A 250 10.68 -15.33 5.67
C GLU A 250 11.54 -14.56 4.68
N ASP A 251 12.42 -15.28 4.01
CA ASP A 251 13.12 -14.76 2.84
C ASP A 251 12.16 -14.74 1.63
N TYR A 252 11.56 -13.57 1.34
CA TYR A 252 10.82 -13.34 0.10
C TYR A 252 11.75 -13.27 -1.14
N GLY A 253 13.04 -13.57 -0.97
CA GLY A 253 14.12 -13.38 -1.92
C GLY A 253 14.49 -11.91 -2.06
N GLY A 254 15.70 -11.62 -2.56
CA GLY A 254 16.19 -10.25 -2.74
C GLY A 254 15.39 -9.34 -3.70
N SER A 255 14.32 -9.84 -4.31
CA SER A 255 13.45 -9.08 -5.23
C SER A 255 12.26 -8.40 -4.54
N VAL A 256 11.85 -8.81 -3.34
CA VAL A 256 10.71 -8.21 -2.63
C VAL A 256 11.14 -7.77 -1.25
N ILE A 257 10.92 -6.49 -0.95
CA ILE A 257 11.27 -5.85 0.32
C ILE A 257 9.96 -5.47 1.02
N ILE A 258 9.83 -5.84 2.29
CA ILE A 258 8.68 -5.48 3.12
C ILE A 258 9.21 -4.55 4.21
N VAL A 259 8.74 -3.32 4.21
CA VAL A 259 9.10 -2.31 5.20
C VAL A 259 7.93 -2.18 6.17
N ASN A 260 8.11 -2.66 7.40
CA ASN A 260 7.11 -2.48 8.45
C ASN A 260 7.17 -1.04 8.98
N HIS A 261 6.00 -0.46 9.22
CA HIS A 261 5.90 0.93 9.70
C HIS A 261 6.04 1.04 11.23
N ASP A 262 6.11 -0.08 11.93
CA ASP A 262 6.05 -0.15 13.40
C ASP A 262 7.45 -0.16 14.06
N GLU A 263 8.53 0.03 13.29
CA GLU A 263 9.92 -0.08 13.77
C GLU A 263 10.71 1.25 13.85
N ASP A 264 10.10 2.42 13.62
CA ASP A 264 10.76 3.74 13.76
C ASP A 264 9.97 4.72 14.65
#